data_AF-A0A6P1YG25-F1
#
_entry.id   AF-A0A6P1YG25-F1
#
_cell.length_a   1.000
_cell.length_b   1.000
_cell.length_c   1.000
_cell.angle_alpha   90.00
_cell.angle_beta   90.00
_cell.angle_gamma   90.00
#
_symmetry.space_group_name_H-M   'P 1'
#
loop_
_entity.id
_entity.type
_entity.pdbx_description
1 polymer ?
#
loop_
_entity_poly.entity_id
_entity_poly.type
_entity_poly.pdbx_seq_one_letter_code
_entity_poly.pdbx_strand_id
1 'polypeptide(L)' 'MDIILMIKATLAGAVLGAIFKKFKLPLPAPPVLAGVIGVLGVVIGGMIADKIF' A
#
# COMPACT_ATOMS: atom_id res chain seq x y z
N MET A 1 -16.69 -6.61 -1.86
CA MET A 1 -15.90 -6.25 -0.65
C MET A 1 -15.54 -7.56 0.03
N ASP A 2 -14.55 -8.25 -0.55
CA ASP A 2 -14.28 -9.63 -0.18
C ASP A 2 -13.26 -9.62 0.95
N ILE A 3 -13.74 -9.81 2.18
CA ILE A 3 -12.92 -9.85 3.40
C ILE A 3 -11.72 -10.82 3.25
N ILE A 4 -11.94 -11.93 2.53
CA ILE A 4 -10.90 -12.91 2.21
C ILE A 4 -9.76 -12.28 1.39
N LEU A 5 -10.07 -11.37 0.46
CA LEU A 5 -9.06 -10.68 -0.35
C LEU A 5 -8.24 -9.70 0.51
N MET A 6 -8.87 -8.96 1.42
CA MET A 6 -8.17 -8.03 2.32
C MET A 6 -7.17 -8.78 3.23
N ILE A 7 -7.57 -9.93 3.75
CA ILE A 7 -6.70 -10.78 4.58
C ILE A 7 -5.51 -11.29 3.75
N LYS A 8 -5.75 -11.79 2.53
CA LYS A 8 -4.69 -12.25 1.63
C LYS A 8 -3.71 -11.12 1.27
N ALA A 9 -4.21 -9.93 0.94
CA ALA A 9 -3.38 -8.77 0.59
C ALA A 9 -2.52 -8.31 1.78
N THR A 10 -3.11 -8.24 2.97
CA THR A 10 -2.37 -7.90 4.20
C THR A 10 -1.28 -8.93 4.50
N LEU A 11 -1.60 -10.22 4.38
CA LEU A 11 -0.63 -11.30 4.60
C LEU A 11 0.51 -11.24 3.58
N ALA A 12 0.18 -11.04 2.30
CA ALA A 12 1.17 -10.91 1.23
C ALA A 12 2.11 -9.72 1.48
N GLY A 13 1.56 -8.55 1.86
CA GLY A 13 2.36 -7.37 2.19
C GLY A 13 3.29 -7.59 3.39
N ALA A 14 2.80 -8.26 4.44
CA ALA A 14 3.61 -8.59 5.62
C ALA A 14 4.76 -9.55 5.27
N VAL A 15 4.48 -10.60 4.48
CA VAL A 15 5.50 -11.55 4.01
C VAL A 15 6.53 -10.84 3.13
N LEU A 16 6.09 -10.00 2.19
CA LEU A 16 6.98 -9.25 1.33
C LEU A 16 7.90 -8.33 2.14
N GLY A 17 7.35 -7.58 3.10
CA GLY A 17 8.11 -6.73 4.00
C GLY A 17 9.15 -7.50 4.83
N ALA A 18 8.77 -8.68 5.34
CA ALA A 18 9.66 -9.55 6.09
C ALA A 18 10.82 -10.09 5.23
N ILE A 19 10.54 -10.53 3.99
CA ILE A 19 11.56 -10.99 3.04
C ILE A 19 12.53 -9.86 2.72
N PHE A 20 12.03 -8.69 2.32
CA PHE A 20 12.89 -7.57 1.94
C PHE A 20 13.77 -7.11 3.10
N LYS A 21 13.22 -7.06 4.32
CA LYS A 21 14.00 -6.75 5.52
C LYS A 21 15.04 -7.83 5.85
N LYS A 22 14.72 -9.11 5.68
CA LYS A 22 15.64 -10.24 5.90
C LYS A 22 16.83 -10.18 4.95
N PHE A 23 16.60 -9.84 3.68
CA PHE A 23 17.65 -9.73 2.66
C PHE A 23 18.29 -8.33 2.59
N LYS A 24 17.93 -7.41 3.49
CA LYS A 24 18.39 -6.00 3.50
C LYS A 24 18.17 -5.29 2.16
N LEU A 25 17.13 -5.68 1.44
CA LEU A 25 16.74 -5.05 0.18
C LEU A 25 15.98 -3.74 0.46
N PRO A 26 16.07 -2.74 -0.43
CA PRO A 26 15.26 -1.53 -0.31
C PRO A 26 13.78 -1.91 -0.33
N LEU A 27 13.02 -1.48 0.67
CA LEU A 27 11.60 -1.75 0.77
C LEU A 27 10.87 -1.12 -0.44
N PRO A 28 9.98 -1.86 -1.11
CA PRO A 28 9.21 -1.34 -2.25
C PRO A 28 8.11 -0.38 -1.77
N ALA A 29 7.66 -0.52 -0.52
CA ALA A 29 6.68 0.36 0.09
C ALA A 29 7.36 1.62 0.67
N PRO A 30 6.68 2.78 0.67
CA PRO A 30 7.22 4.01 1.24
C PRO A 30 7.65 3.81 2.71
N PRO A 31 8.93 4.06 3.05
CA PRO A 31 9.45 3.81 4.39
C PRO A 31 9.10 4.92 5.40
N VAL A 32 8.56 6.04 4.92
CA VAL A 32 8.23 7.23 5.72
C VAL A 32 6.73 7.50 5.71
N LEU A 33 6.21 8.02 6.82
CA LEU A 33 4.79 8.35 6.98
C LEU A 33 4.31 9.30 5.87
N ALA A 34 5.11 10.29 5.50
CA ALA A 34 4.79 11.23 4.42
C ALA A 34 4.49 10.53 3.08
N GLY A 35 5.22 9.46 2.76
CA GLY A 35 5.00 8.68 1.54
C GLY A 35 3.71 7.86 1.59
N VAL A 36 3.36 7.31 2.75
CA VAL A 36 2.08 6.61 2.97
C VAL A 36 0.90 7.57 2.82
N ILE A 37 0.99 8.75 3.42
CA ILE A 37 -0.03 9.81 3.29
C ILE A 37 -0.13 10.30 1.83
N GLY A 38 0.99 10.40 1.11
CA GLY A 38 0.99 10.75 -0.32
C GLY A 38 0.21 9.74 -1.17
N VAL A 39 0.44 8.44 -1.00
CA VAL A 39 -0.32 7.39 -1.72
C VAL A 39 -1.80 7.45 -1.39
N LEU A 40 -2.15 7.72 -0.12
CA LEU A 40 -3.53 7.89 0.31
C LEU A 40 -4.20 9.10 -0.38
N GLY A 41 -3.47 10.21 -0.51
CA GLY A 41 -3.90 11.40 -1.25
C GLY A 41 -4.11 11.14 -2.74
N VAL A 42 -3.29 10.29 -3.39
CA VAL A 42 -3.49 9.88 -4.79
C VAL A 42 -4.79 9.11 -4.96
N VAL A 43 -5.09 8.16 -4.06
CA VAL A 43 -6.35 7.39 -4.11
C VAL A 43 -7.56 8.31 -3.92
N ILE A 44 -7.52 9.20 -2.92
CA ILE A 44 -8.60 10.16 -2.66
C ILE A 44 -8.77 11.11 -3.86
N GLY A 45 -7.68 11.63 -4.40
CA GLY A 45 -7.69 12.50 -5.58
C GLY A 45 -8.31 11.81 -6.80
N GLY A 46 -7.95 10.54 -7.05
CA GLY A 46 -8.56 9.73 -8.11
C GLY A 46 -10.07 9.54 -7.90
N MET A 47 -10.50 9.21 -6.69
CA MET A 47 -11.92 9.08 -6.36
C MET A 47 -12.71 10.39 -6.54
N ILE A 48 -12.07 11.54 -6.26
CA ILE A 48 -12.68 12.85 -6.48
C ILE A 48 -12.76 13.13 -7.99
N ALA A 49 -11.69 12.87 -8.73
CA ALA A 49 -11.65 13.05 -10.18
C ALA A 49 -12.70 12.21 -10.90
N ASP A 50 -12.86 10.92 -10.53
CA ASP A 50 -13.87 10.00 -11.07
C ASP A 50 -15.32 10.47 -10.86
N LYS A 51 -15.56 11.39 -9.92
CA LYS A 51 -16.88 11.99 -9.68
C LYS A 51 -17.10 13.30 -10.43
N ILE A 52 -16.02 13.95 -10.85
CA ILE A 52 -16.03 15.27 -11.49
C ILE A 52 -15.97 15.13 -13.02
N PHE A 53 -15.18 14.19 -13.52
CA PHE A 53 -15.04 13.84 -14.94
C PHE A 53 -15.86 12.60 -15.27
#